data_AF-A0A0G8F371-F1
#
_entry.id   AF-A0A0G8F371-F1
#
_cell.length_a   1.000
_cell.length_b   1.000
_cell.length_c   1.000
_cell.angle_alpha   90.00
_cell.angle_beta   90.00
_cell.angle_gamma   90.00
#
_symmetry.space_group_name_H-M   'P 1'
#
loop_
_entity.id
_entity.type
_entity.pdbx_description
1 polymer ?
#
loop_
_entity_poly.entity_id
_entity_poly.type
_entity_poly.pdbx_seq_one_letter_code
_entity_poly.pdbx_strand_id
1 'polypeptide(L)' 'MYFVQHPGAGGSFCLADPDEKLSYIYAMNKHGFGMANERRELALIKALIQLLLKK' A
#
# COMPACT_ATOMS: atom_id res chain seq x y z
N MET A 1 -11.50 7.99 -5.37
CA MET A 1 -10.54 7.47 -4.38
C MET A 1 -9.17 8.02 -4.75
N TYR A 2 -8.71 9.01 -3.98
CA TYR A 2 -7.39 9.61 -4.15
C TYR A 2 -6.62 9.35 -2.87
N PHE A 3 -5.56 8.55 -2.96
CA PHE A 3 -4.65 8.31 -1.84
C PHE A 3 -3.25 8.79 -2.20
N VAL A 4 -2.53 9.25 -1.19
CA VAL A 4 -1.10 9.59 -1.30
C VAL A 4 -0.30 8.42 -0.78
N GLN A 5 0.79 8.07 -1.47
CA GLN A 5 1.64 6.93 -1.13
C GLN A 5 3.13 7.31 -1.22
N HIS A 6 3.95 6.67 -0.37
CA HIS A 6 5.40 6.63 -0.55
C HIS A 6 5.92 5.20 -0.42
N PRO A 7 6.56 4.64 -1.46
CA PRO A 7 7.21 3.34 -1.38
C PRO A 7 8.62 3.47 -0.77
N GLY A 8 9.11 2.40 -0.17
CA GLY A 8 10.47 2.27 0.34
C GLY A 8 11.20 1.12 -0.36
N ALA A 9 12.53 1.25 -0.44
CA ALA A 9 13.38 0.26 -1.09
C ALA A 9 13.11 -1.16 -0.55
N GLY A 10 12.96 -2.11 -1.46
CA GLY A 10 12.70 -3.50 -1.13
C GLY A 10 11.24 -3.87 -0.92
N GLY A 11 10.33 -2.88 -0.92
CA GLY A 11 8.86 -3.06 -0.99
C GLY A 11 8.05 -2.69 0.25
N SER A 12 8.64 -1.98 1.22
CA SER A 12 7.86 -1.35 2.29
C SER A 12 7.08 -0.19 1.70
N PHE A 13 5.96 0.20 2.28
CA PHE A 13 5.24 1.39 1.82
C PHE A 13 4.32 1.94 2.91
N CYS A 14 3.92 3.20 2.74
CA CYS A 14 2.84 3.82 3.49
C CYS A 14 1.85 4.50 2.54
N LEU A 15 0.57 4.53 2.91
CA LEU A 15 -0.46 5.28 2.21
C LEU A 15 -1.45 5.93 3.18
N ALA A 16 -2.11 6.99 2.71
CA ALA A 16 -3.22 7.64 3.38
C ALA A 16 -4.31 8.06 2.37
N ASP A 17 -5.56 7.77 2.71
CA ASP A 17 -6.78 8.21 2.02
C ASP A 17 -7.66 8.99 3.02
N PRO A 18 -7.65 10.34 2.97
CA PRO A 18 -8.44 11.17 3.88
C PRO A 18 -9.95 11.05 3.69
N ASP A 19 -10.40 10.80 2.45
CA ASP A 19 -11.83 10.70 2.12
C ASP A 19 -12.43 9.45 2.80
N GLU A 20 -11.68 8.34 2.76
CA GLU A 20 -12.05 7.08 3.41
C GLU A 20 -11.63 6.99 4.88
N LYS A 21 -10.95 8.02 5.41
CA LYS A 21 -10.36 8.08 6.76
C LYS A 21 -9.49 6.86 7.07
N LEU A 22 -8.67 6.46 6.09
CA LEU A 22 -7.87 5.25 6.14
C LEU A 22 -6.39 5.56 5.95
N SER A 23 -5.54 4.90 6.75
CA SER A 23 -4.10 4.84 6.51
C SER A 23 -3.62 3.40 6.66
N TYR A 24 -2.54 3.07 5.94
CA TYR A 24 -1.96 1.74 5.99
C TYR A 24 -0.44 1.81 5.81
N ILE A 25 0.29 1.02 6.61
CA ILE A 25 1.74 0.92 6.58
C ILE A 25 2.11 -0.55 6.51
N TYR A 26 3.05 -0.87 5.63
CA TYR A 26 3.64 -2.19 5.51
C TYR A 26 5.15 -2.10 5.58
N ALA A 27 5.72 -2.84 6.52
CA ALA A 27 7.15 -3.00 6.70
C ALA A 27 7.49 -4.49 6.74
N MET A 28 8.66 -4.85 6.25
CA MET A 28 9.13 -6.23 6.21
C MET A 28 10.65 -6.29 6.15
N ASN A 29 11.20 -7.45 6.52
CA ASN A 29 12.64 -7.71 6.57
C ASN A 29 13.17 -8.47 5.34
N LYS A 30 12.30 -9.15 4.58
CA LYS A 30 12.67 -9.76 3.31
C LYS A 30 12.63 -8.72 2.19
N HIS A 31 13.80 -8.16 1.90
CA HIS A 31 13.97 -7.15 0.85
C HIS A 31 13.73 -7.73 -0.55
N GLY A 32 12.96 -7.02 -1.38
CA GLY A 32 12.79 -7.29 -2.80
C GLY A 32 13.91 -6.66 -3.64
N PHE A 33 13.65 -6.39 -4.92
CA PHE A 33 14.59 -5.66 -5.78
C PHE A 33 13.97 -4.36 -6.35
N GLY A 34 12.68 -4.11 -6.11
CA GLY A 34 11.98 -2.91 -6.56
C GLY A 34 12.10 -1.72 -5.60
N MET A 35 11.99 -0.52 -6.18
CA MET A 35 11.82 0.75 -5.45
C MET A 35 10.34 1.13 -5.27
N ALA A 36 9.45 0.58 -6.09
CA ALA A 36 8.01 0.76 -6.07
C ALA A 36 7.35 -0.41 -6.82
N ASN A 37 6.03 -0.55 -6.70
CA ASN A 37 5.23 -1.56 -7.41
C ASN A 37 5.67 -3.00 -7.10
N GLU A 38 6.14 -3.25 -5.89
CA GLU A 38 6.47 -4.61 -5.48
C GLU A 38 5.19 -5.47 -5.44
N ARG A 39 5.29 -6.74 -5.85
CA ARG A 39 4.12 -7.63 -5.95
C ARG A 39 3.29 -7.68 -4.65
N ARG A 40 3.96 -7.59 -3.50
CA ARG A 40 3.35 -7.58 -2.16
C ARG A 40 2.61 -6.27 -1.89
N GLU A 41 3.22 -5.14 -2.22
CA GLU A 41 2.62 -3.80 -2.13
C GLU A 41 1.33 -3.73 -2.96
N LEU A 42 1.39 -4.07 -4.24
CA LEU A 42 0.23 -4.04 -5.14
C LEU A 42 -0.89 -4.98 -4.66
N ALA A 43 -0.55 -6.16 -4.16
CA ALA A 43 -1.52 -7.11 -3.63
C ALA A 43 -2.25 -6.57 -2.38
N LEU A 44 -1.51 -5.94 -1.46
CA LEU A 44 -2.07 -5.35 -0.24
C LEU A 44 -2.97 -4.16 -0.56
N ILE A 45 -2.53 -3.25 -1.43
CA ILE A 45 -3.33 -2.09 -1.86
C ILE A 45 -4.61 -2.55 -2.56
N LYS A 46 -4.51 -3.55 -3.45
CA LYS A 46 -5.69 -4.12 -4.12
C LYS A 46 -6.68 -4.70 -3.12
N ALA A 47 -6.21 -5.46 -2.13
CA ALA A 47 -7.07 -6.02 -1.10
C ALA A 47 -7.77 -4.94 -0.27
N LEU A 48 -7.05 -3.87 0.09
CA LEU A 48 -7.58 -2.72 0.82
C LEU A 48 -8.70 -2.01 0.05
N ILE A 49 -8.48 -1.72 -1.23
CA ILE A 49 -9.49 -1.10 -2.10
C ILE A 49 -10.72 -2.00 -2.25
N GLN A 50 -10.51 -3.31 -2.43
CA GLN A 50 -11.63 -4.26 -2.51
C GLN A 50 -12.45 -4.33 -1.22
N LEU A 51 -11.84 -4.14 -0.05
CA LEU A 51 -12.55 -4.05 1.22
C LEU A 51 -13.40 -2.78 1.29
N LEU A 52 -12.86 -1.65 0.82
CA LEU A 52 -13.57 -0.38 0.80
C LEU A 52 -14.77 -0.37 -0.15
N LEU A 53 -14.63 -0.96 -1.34
CA LEU A 53 -15.72 -1.06 -2.32
C LEU A 53 -16.87 -1.98 -1.91
N LYS A 54 -16.69 -2.79 -0.85
CA LYS A 54 -17.72 -3.69 -0.31
C LYS A 54 -18.54 -3.05 0.82
N LYS A 55 -18.23 -1.82 1.23
CA LYS A 55 -19.06 -1.03 2.14
C LYS A 55 -20.40 -0.69 1.49
#